data_AF-I3S7V2-F1
#
_entry.id   AF-I3S7V2-F1
#
_cell.length_a   1.000
_cell.length_b   1.000
_cell.length_c   1.000
_cell.angle_alpha   90.00
_cell.angle_beta   90.00
_cell.angle_gamma   90.00
#
_symmetry.space_group_name_H-M   'P 1'
#
loop_
_entity.id
_entity.type
_entity.pdbx_description
1 polymer ?
#
loop_
_entity_poly.entity_id
_entity_poly.type
_entity_poly.pdbx_seq_one_letter_code
_entity_poly.pdbx_strand_id
1 'polypeptide(L)'
;MVRRRFLTSIVSPTKQQWSHHSSSPLAYTSLPSMPMLPSSIPPPQIPKTLDHSWGCSKSFTCQVPPLPVCKYGVKALHTRSDVEEDAANEVEVDVWMKMKEEAVEDVTVEPILSTYYDTFILSHRSLESSLANHLAVKLSSASLPSTTLYDLFLGVLEGDQGIMDSVKDDLKAVKERDPACISHVHCFLNFKGFLACQAHRVAHRLWSQGRKVPAFMIQNRVSEVG
;
A
#
# COMPACT_ATOMS: atom_id res chain seq x y z
N MET A 1 67.46 -36.91 -25.63
CA MET A 1 68.26 -36.00 -26.48
C MET A 1 67.57 -34.64 -26.46
N VAL A 2 68.26 -33.62 -25.92
CA VAL A 2 68.06 -32.15 -26.04
C VAL A 2 66.68 -31.56 -25.65
N ARG A 3 66.44 -31.01 -24.44
CA ARG A 3 66.82 -29.69 -23.84
C ARG A 3 66.22 -28.42 -24.49
N ARG A 4 65.50 -27.67 -23.62
CA ARG A 4 65.46 -26.19 -23.43
C ARG A 4 64.57 -25.40 -24.41
N ARG A 5 63.79 -24.39 -24.02
CA ARG A 5 64.07 -23.27 -23.10
C ARG A 5 62.77 -22.58 -22.62
N PHE A 6 62.80 -22.15 -21.35
CA PHE A 6 61.99 -21.07 -20.76
C PHE A 6 62.10 -19.77 -21.56
N LEU A 7 61.07 -18.91 -21.51
CA LEU A 7 61.22 -17.50 -21.08
C LEU A 7 59.89 -16.87 -20.69
N THR A 8 59.98 -16.09 -19.62
CA THR A 8 59.01 -15.38 -18.80
C THR A 8 58.67 -13.99 -19.36
N SER A 9 57.45 -13.49 -19.10
CA SER A 9 57.11 -12.05 -19.12
C SER A 9 56.08 -11.81 -18.01
N ILE A 10 56.52 -11.53 -16.78
CA ILE A 10 56.76 -10.21 -16.17
C ILE A 10 55.52 -9.31 -16.17
N VAL A 11 54.82 -9.41 -15.03
CA VAL A 11 53.86 -8.47 -14.46
C VAL A 11 54.53 -7.11 -14.24
N SER A 12 53.88 -6.03 -14.68
CA SER A 12 54.24 -4.65 -14.33
C SER A 12 53.15 -4.04 -13.45
N PRO A 13 53.43 -3.61 -12.21
CA PRO A 13 52.48 -2.88 -11.39
C PRO A 13 52.60 -1.37 -11.60
N THR A 14 51.47 -0.75 -11.93
CA THR A 14 51.29 0.69 -12.10
C THR A 14 51.48 1.41 -10.77
N LYS A 15 52.54 2.22 -10.66
CA LYS A 15 52.72 3.19 -9.56
C LYS A 15 51.72 4.33 -9.75
N GLN A 16 50.70 4.42 -8.91
CA GLN A 16 49.96 5.66 -8.69
C GLN A 16 50.61 6.44 -7.55
N GLN A 17 50.93 7.68 -7.89
CA GLN A 17 51.74 8.63 -7.14
C GLN A 17 50.83 9.39 -6.17
N TRP A 18 51.15 9.33 -4.87
CA TRP A 18 50.47 10.09 -3.82
C TRP A 18 51.08 11.49 -3.74
N SER A 19 50.29 12.50 -4.10
CA SER A 19 50.61 13.91 -3.91
C SER A 19 50.13 14.35 -2.53
N HIS A 20 51.07 14.51 -1.61
CA HIS A 20 50.84 15.28 -0.38
C HIS A 20 50.65 16.75 -0.74
N HIS A 21 49.45 17.28 -0.59
CA HIS A 21 49.25 18.73 -0.47
C HIS A 21 48.54 19.05 0.84
N SER A 22 49.17 20.01 1.51
CA SER A 22 48.95 20.47 2.87
C SER A 22 47.56 21.02 3.11
N SER A 23 47.04 20.67 4.29
CA SER A 23 46.00 21.42 5.00
C SER A 23 46.32 22.92 5.02
N SER A 24 45.31 23.73 4.70
CA SER A 24 45.28 25.16 5.06
C SER A 24 43.90 25.52 5.62
N PRO A 25 43.83 26.50 6.52
CA PRO A 25 42.82 26.53 7.58
C PRO A 25 41.49 27.16 7.16
N LEU A 26 40.45 26.75 7.88
CA LEU A 26 39.07 27.25 7.83
C LEU A 26 39.00 28.78 7.87
N ALA A 27 38.57 29.39 6.76
CA ALA A 27 38.15 30.77 6.73
C ALA A 27 36.71 30.86 7.29
N TYR A 28 36.63 31.31 8.54
CA TYR A 28 35.40 31.70 9.24
C TYR A 28 34.83 32.93 8.52
N THR A 29 33.89 32.73 7.60
CA THR A 29 33.14 33.83 6.99
C THR A 29 31.94 34.13 7.88
N SER A 30 31.90 35.39 8.29
CA SER A 30 30.89 36.01 9.14
C SER A 30 29.47 35.79 8.63
N LEU A 31 28.64 35.13 9.43
CA LEU A 31 27.19 35.08 9.28
C LEU A 31 26.61 36.51 9.36
N PRO A 32 25.74 36.92 8.42
CA PRO A 32 24.98 38.14 8.57
C PRO A 32 23.98 38.00 9.73
N SER A 33 23.96 39.02 10.59
CA SER A 33 23.07 39.15 11.75
C SER A 33 21.60 38.98 11.33
N MET A 34 20.93 37.95 11.84
CA MET A 34 19.50 37.74 11.61
C MET A 34 18.69 38.81 12.37
N PRO A 35 17.69 39.44 11.75
CA PRO A 35 16.79 40.34 12.45
C PRO A 35 15.94 39.55 13.47
N MET A 36 15.93 40.04 14.70
CA MET A 36 15.11 39.55 15.81
C MET A 36 13.63 39.62 15.42
N LEU A 37 12.97 38.46 15.33
CA LEU A 37 11.52 38.38 15.22
C LEU A 37 10.87 38.76 16.57
N PRO A 38 9.88 39.67 16.59
CA PRO A 38 9.19 40.02 17.83
C PRO A 38 8.41 38.82 18.37
N SER A 39 8.74 38.46 19.60
CA SER A 39 8.06 37.48 20.43
C SER A 39 6.71 38.03 20.90
N SER A 40 5.61 37.72 20.20
CA SER A 40 4.21 37.80 20.70
C SER A 40 3.22 37.35 19.62
N ILE A 41 2.98 36.05 19.47
CA ILE A 41 1.77 35.56 18.78
C ILE A 41 0.77 35.20 19.89
N PRO A 42 -0.34 35.94 20.07
CA PRO A 42 -1.37 35.56 21.02
C PRO A 42 -2.06 34.26 20.55
N PRO A 43 -2.45 33.36 21.49
CA PRO A 43 -3.11 32.11 21.13
C PRO A 43 -4.47 32.37 20.46
N PRO A 44 -4.89 31.52 19.50
CA PRO A 44 -6.18 31.66 18.85
C PRO A 44 -7.31 31.50 19.88
N GLN A 45 -8.15 32.54 19.98
CA GLN A 45 -9.36 32.56 20.79
C GLN A 45 -10.41 31.67 20.10
N ILE A 46 -10.72 30.52 20.72
CA ILE A 46 -11.84 29.66 20.32
C ILE A 46 -13.13 30.33 20.83
N PRO A 47 -14.11 30.69 19.98
CA PRO A 47 -15.39 31.17 20.45
C PRO A 47 -16.10 30.06 21.22
N LYS A 48 -16.39 30.31 22.50
CA LYS A 48 -17.35 29.52 23.26
C LYS A 48 -18.77 29.96 22.88
N THR A 49 -19.66 28.97 22.86
CA THR A 49 -21.13 29.06 22.82
C THR A 49 -21.77 29.36 21.47
N LEU A 50 -22.44 28.34 20.93
CA LEU A 50 -23.86 28.47 20.59
C LEU A 50 -24.55 27.14 20.87
N ASP A 51 -25.30 27.14 21.99
CA ASP A 51 -26.31 26.16 22.32
C ASP A 51 -27.41 26.18 21.25
N HIS A 52 -27.65 25.06 20.59
CA HIS A 52 -28.95 24.77 20.00
C HIS A 52 -29.37 23.36 20.35
N SER A 53 -30.06 23.31 21.49
CA SER A 53 -31.18 22.42 21.79
C SER A 53 -31.87 21.94 20.52
N TRP A 54 -31.72 20.65 20.21
CA TRP A 54 -32.69 19.92 19.40
C TRP A 54 -33.38 18.91 20.31
N GLY A 55 -34.65 19.21 20.56
CA GLY A 55 -35.51 18.53 21.50
C GLY A 55 -35.70 17.05 21.15
N CYS A 56 -35.52 16.22 22.17
CA CYS A 56 -36.01 14.87 22.22
C CYS A 56 -37.55 14.90 22.29
N SER A 57 -38.22 14.32 21.29
CA SER A 57 -39.62 13.89 21.42
C SER A 57 -39.81 12.49 20.84
N LYS A 58 -39.88 11.55 21.77
CA LYS A 58 -40.81 10.41 21.86
C LYS A 58 -41.42 9.85 20.57
N SER A 59 -41.15 8.55 20.40
CA SER A 59 -42.06 7.51 19.90
C SER A 59 -42.57 7.61 18.45
N PHE A 60 -41.88 6.89 17.56
CA PHE A 60 -42.52 6.28 16.40
C PHE A 60 -42.06 4.82 16.25
N THR A 61 -42.98 3.90 16.57
CA THR A 61 -43.00 2.54 16.07
C THR A 61 -43.56 2.48 14.65
N CYS A 62 -43.15 1.42 13.92
CA CYS A 62 -43.64 0.97 12.62
C CYS A 62 -43.14 1.77 11.42
N GLN A 63 -42.75 1.19 10.28
CA GLN A 63 -42.88 -0.15 9.73
C GLN A 63 -41.80 -0.26 8.62
N VAL A 64 -41.06 -1.37 8.58
CA VAL A 64 -40.21 -1.68 7.42
C VAL A 64 -41.13 -2.32 6.36
N PRO A 65 -41.21 -1.81 5.12
CA PRO A 65 -41.94 -2.49 4.06
C PRO A 65 -41.19 -3.79 3.67
N PRO A 66 -41.90 -4.92 3.45
CA PRO A 66 -41.26 -6.16 3.07
C PRO A 66 -40.75 -6.09 1.62
N LEU A 67 -39.47 -6.42 1.42
CA LEU A 67 -38.89 -6.63 0.09
C LEU A 67 -39.60 -7.80 -0.62
N PRO A 68 -39.75 -7.75 -1.96
CA PRO A 68 -40.40 -8.82 -2.70
C PRO A 68 -39.57 -10.11 -2.62
N VAL A 69 -40.17 -11.13 -2.02
CA VAL A 69 -39.67 -12.50 -1.95
C VAL A 69 -39.56 -13.06 -3.38
N CYS A 70 -38.32 -13.32 -3.80
CA CYS A 70 -38.04 -13.99 -5.05
C CYS A 70 -38.50 -15.46 -4.97
N LYS A 71 -39.60 -15.79 -5.65
CA LYS A 71 -40.16 -17.14 -5.71
C LYS A 71 -39.36 -18.00 -6.69
N TYR A 72 -38.28 -18.62 -6.21
CA TYR A 72 -37.73 -19.79 -6.90
C TYR A 72 -38.20 -21.05 -6.18
N GLY A 73 -39.04 -21.82 -6.88
CA GLY A 73 -39.69 -23.02 -6.37
C GLY A 73 -38.69 -24.18 -6.27
N VAL A 74 -38.50 -24.66 -5.05
CA VAL A 74 -37.80 -25.92 -4.79
C VAL A 74 -38.80 -27.05 -4.95
N LYS A 75 -38.71 -27.81 -6.05
CA LYS A 75 -39.38 -29.11 -6.16
C LYS A 75 -38.57 -30.12 -5.36
N ALA A 76 -39.12 -30.56 -4.23
CA ALA A 76 -38.64 -31.74 -3.53
C ALA A 76 -38.94 -32.98 -4.38
N LEU A 77 -37.91 -33.72 -4.78
CA LEU A 77 -38.07 -35.13 -5.13
C LEU A 77 -36.95 -35.94 -4.49
N HIS A 78 -37.40 -36.92 -3.72
CA HIS A 78 -36.63 -37.88 -2.98
C HIS A 78 -36.08 -38.93 -3.94
N THR A 79 -34.77 -39.03 -4.09
CA THR A 79 -34.15 -40.27 -4.55
C THR A 79 -32.80 -40.43 -3.86
N ARG A 80 -32.72 -41.52 -3.11
CA ARG A 80 -31.59 -42.01 -2.34
C ARG A 80 -30.54 -42.57 -3.30
N SER A 81 -29.35 -42.00 -3.28
CA SER A 81 -28.13 -42.62 -3.77
C SER A 81 -26.98 -42.02 -2.97
N ASP A 82 -26.46 -42.85 -2.08
CA ASP A 82 -25.19 -42.63 -1.40
C ASP A 82 -24.12 -42.46 -2.48
N VAL A 83 -23.73 -41.21 -2.72
CA VAL A 83 -22.50 -40.88 -3.43
C VAL A 83 -21.65 -40.19 -2.38
N GLU A 84 -20.56 -40.85 -2.04
CA GLU A 84 -19.48 -40.31 -1.22
C GLU A 84 -19.06 -38.98 -1.86
N GLU A 85 -19.45 -37.89 -1.21
CA GLU A 85 -19.04 -36.55 -1.59
C GLU A 85 -17.57 -36.47 -1.19
N ASP A 86 -16.69 -36.86 -2.13
CA ASP A 86 -15.27 -36.56 -2.06
C ASP A 86 -15.18 -35.06 -1.77
N ALA A 87 -14.80 -34.75 -0.53
CA ALA A 87 -14.48 -33.41 -0.10
C ALA A 87 -13.26 -32.98 -0.91
N ALA A 88 -13.51 -32.52 -2.14
CA ALA A 88 -12.62 -31.68 -2.88
C ALA A 88 -12.35 -30.51 -1.95
N ASN A 89 -11.26 -30.61 -1.23
CA ASN A 89 -10.62 -29.49 -0.58
C ASN A 89 -10.34 -28.52 -1.74
N GLU A 90 -11.30 -27.65 -2.05
CA GLU A 90 -11.09 -26.49 -2.90
C GLU A 90 -9.93 -25.77 -2.23
N VAL A 91 -8.73 -26.01 -2.76
CA VAL A 91 -7.55 -25.28 -2.33
C VAL A 91 -7.85 -23.87 -2.78
N GLU A 92 -8.38 -23.07 -1.85
CA GLU A 92 -8.67 -21.67 -2.07
C GLU A 92 -7.38 -21.05 -2.60
N VAL A 93 -7.38 -20.74 -3.90
CA VAL A 93 -6.19 -20.25 -4.57
C VAL A 93 -5.83 -18.92 -3.91
N ASP A 94 -4.64 -18.85 -3.32
CA ASP A 94 -4.18 -17.64 -2.66
C ASP A 94 -4.20 -16.47 -3.65
N VAL A 95 -4.99 -15.44 -3.32
CA VAL A 95 -5.20 -14.25 -4.16
C VAL A 95 -3.86 -13.65 -4.59
N TRP A 96 -2.84 -13.70 -3.73
CA TRP A 96 -1.52 -13.17 -4.05
C TRP A 96 -0.81 -13.95 -5.16
N MET A 97 -0.86 -15.28 -5.12
CA MET A 97 -0.26 -16.11 -6.17
C MET A 97 -0.98 -15.89 -7.51
N LYS A 98 -2.31 -15.82 -7.47
CA LYS A 98 -3.12 -15.49 -8.64
C LYS A 98 -2.76 -14.11 -9.23
N MET A 99 -2.55 -13.11 -8.37
CA MET A 99 -2.09 -11.80 -8.81
C MET A 99 -0.72 -11.86 -9.49
N LYS A 100 0.22 -12.66 -8.97
CA LYS A 100 1.53 -12.83 -9.63
C LYS A 100 1.41 -13.48 -11.00
N GLU A 101 0.55 -14.49 -11.13
CA GLU A 101 0.26 -15.14 -12.42
C GLU A 101 -0.32 -14.14 -13.43
N GLU A 102 -1.38 -13.42 -13.03
CA GLU A 102 -2.01 -12.37 -13.86
C GLU A 102 -0.99 -11.28 -14.29
N ALA A 103 -0.10 -10.86 -13.38
CA ALA A 103 0.94 -9.88 -13.70
C ALA A 103 1.98 -10.41 -14.70
N VAL A 104 2.35 -11.68 -14.62
CA VAL A 104 3.26 -12.31 -15.60
C VAL A 104 2.58 -12.37 -16.97
N GLU A 105 1.31 -12.77 -17.02
CA GLU A 105 0.54 -12.80 -18.26
C GLU A 105 0.47 -11.40 -18.90
N ASP A 106 0.11 -10.37 -18.14
CA ASP A 106 0.04 -8.99 -18.63
C ASP A 106 1.38 -8.51 -19.20
N VAL A 107 2.51 -8.83 -18.55
CA VAL A 107 3.86 -8.47 -19.04
C VAL A 107 4.24 -9.23 -20.32
N THR A 108 3.80 -10.48 -20.47
CA THR A 108 4.06 -11.25 -21.70
C THR A 108 3.32 -10.66 -22.90
N VAL A 109 2.11 -10.14 -22.68
CA VAL A 109 1.29 -9.51 -23.73
C VAL A 109 1.79 -8.09 -24.01
N GLU A 110 2.12 -7.31 -22.98
CA GLU A 110 2.54 -5.91 -23.08
C GLU A 110 3.88 -5.64 -22.36
N PRO A 111 5.02 -5.99 -22.98
CA PRO A 111 6.34 -5.84 -22.35
C PRO A 111 6.74 -4.42 -21.96
N ILE A 112 6.12 -3.39 -22.56
CA ILE A 112 6.36 -1.98 -22.19
C ILE A 112 5.99 -1.70 -20.73
N LEU A 113 5.10 -2.51 -20.14
CA LEU A 113 4.68 -2.38 -18.76
C LEU A 113 5.54 -3.20 -17.78
N SER A 114 6.56 -3.94 -18.23
CA SER A 114 7.38 -4.81 -17.37
C SER A 114 7.86 -4.09 -16.10
N THR A 115 8.47 -2.92 -16.24
CA THR A 115 8.97 -2.16 -15.09
C THR A 115 7.85 -1.72 -14.13
N TYR A 116 6.66 -1.44 -14.66
CA TYR A 116 5.50 -1.07 -13.84
C TYR A 116 5.04 -2.25 -12.98
N TYR A 117 4.85 -3.43 -13.58
CA TYR A 117 4.46 -4.65 -12.85
C TYR A 117 5.57 -5.15 -11.92
N ASP A 118 6.84 -5.02 -12.30
CA ASP A 118 7.97 -5.35 -11.44
C ASP A 118 7.99 -4.49 -10.18
N THR A 119 7.74 -3.19 -10.34
CA THR A 119 7.73 -2.22 -9.23
C THR A 119 6.63 -2.51 -8.22
N PHE A 120 5.43 -2.88 -8.68
CA PHE A 120 4.27 -3.02 -7.80
C PHE A 120 3.95 -4.45 -7.38
N ILE A 121 4.25 -5.47 -8.19
CA ILE A 121 3.82 -6.86 -7.96
C ILE A 121 5.01 -7.83 -7.95
N LEU A 122 5.75 -7.96 -9.05
CA LEU A 122 6.62 -9.13 -9.26
C LEU A 122 7.84 -9.14 -8.35
N SER A 123 8.41 -7.98 -8.01
CA SER A 123 9.56 -7.87 -7.10
C SER A 123 9.20 -8.07 -5.62
N HIS A 124 7.91 -8.13 -5.28
CA HIS A 124 7.45 -8.21 -3.90
C HIS A 124 7.34 -9.67 -3.43
N ARG A 125 7.64 -9.90 -2.14
CA ARG A 125 7.56 -11.23 -1.53
C ARG A 125 6.13 -11.59 -1.11
N SER A 126 5.33 -10.59 -0.76
CA SER A 126 3.99 -10.78 -0.22
C SER A 126 3.03 -9.66 -0.64
N LEU A 127 1.74 -9.87 -0.42
CA LEU A 127 0.71 -8.88 -0.72
C LEU A 127 0.83 -7.64 0.16
N GLU A 128 1.26 -7.80 1.41
CA GLU A 128 1.52 -6.72 2.36
C GLU A 128 2.60 -5.78 1.83
N SER A 129 3.73 -6.33 1.35
CA SER A 129 4.84 -5.52 0.84
C SER A 129 4.45 -4.82 -0.47
N SER A 130 3.73 -5.51 -1.35
CA SER A 130 3.18 -4.94 -2.57
C SER A 130 2.23 -3.76 -2.27
N LEU A 131 1.28 -3.96 -1.35
CA LEU A 131 0.30 -2.94 -0.98
C LEU A 131 0.95 -1.75 -0.27
N ALA A 132 1.90 -2.00 0.64
CA ALA A 132 2.66 -0.95 1.30
C ALA A 132 3.39 -0.08 0.28
N ASN A 133 4.07 -0.70 -0.69
CA ASN A 133 4.77 0.03 -1.75
C ASN A 133 3.79 0.81 -2.62
N HIS A 134 2.66 0.21 -3.00
CA HIS A 134 1.69 0.87 -3.85
C HIS A 134 1.10 2.11 -3.16
N LEU A 135 0.67 2.00 -1.90
CA LEU A 135 0.18 3.13 -1.12
C LEU A 135 1.26 4.19 -0.90
N ALA A 136 2.50 3.76 -0.63
CA ALA A 136 3.61 4.68 -0.39
C ALA A 136 3.94 5.53 -1.60
N VAL A 137 4.04 4.92 -2.79
CA VAL A 137 4.26 5.67 -4.04
C VAL A 137 3.11 6.64 -4.28
N LYS A 138 1.86 6.18 -4.14
CA LYS A 138 0.66 6.99 -4.39
C LYS A 138 0.51 8.18 -3.44
N LEU A 139 0.87 8.02 -2.16
CA LEU A 139 0.67 9.05 -1.13
C LEU A 139 1.90 9.92 -0.88
N SER A 140 3.04 9.58 -1.48
CA SER A 140 4.29 10.35 -1.35
C SER A 140 4.17 11.79 -1.85
N SER A 141 5.07 12.64 -1.38
CA SER A 141 5.24 14.03 -1.82
C SER A 141 6.70 14.45 -1.69
N ALA A 142 7.06 15.63 -2.20
CA ALA A 142 8.42 16.18 -2.03
C ALA A 142 8.84 16.29 -0.55
N SER A 143 7.87 16.52 0.35
CA SER A 143 8.11 16.61 1.79
C SER A 143 8.06 15.27 2.53
N LEU A 144 7.50 14.23 1.89
CA LEU A 144 7.25 12.94 2.50
C LEU A 144 7.64 11.81 1.54
N PRO A 145 8.87 11.29 1.67
CA PRO A 145 9.39 10.25 0.79
C PRO A 145 8.58 8.96 0.84
N SER A 146 8.47 8.28 -0.30
CA SER A 146 7.80 6.98 -0.42
C SER A 146 8.46 5.92 0.47
N THR A 147 9.79 5.94 0.65
CA THR A 147 10.51 5.00 1.53
C THR A 147 10.02 5.06 2.98
N THR A 148 9.85 6.26 3.53
CA THR A 148 9.33 6.44 4.90
C THR A 148 7.88 5.97 5.03
N LEU A 149 7.06 6.23 4.01
CA LEU A 149 5.68 5.76 3.97
C LEU A 149 5.59 4.24 3.84
N TYR A 150 6.48 3.64 3.06
CA TYR A 150 6.56 2.19 2.88
C TYR A 150 6.80 1.50 4.21
N ASP A 151 7.81 1.91 4.97
CA ASP A 151 8.11 1.32 6.28
C ASP A 151 6.94 1.47 7.27
N LEU A 152 6.28 2.64 7.25
CA LEU A 152 5.09 2.89 8.06
C LEU A 152 3.94 1.96 7.70
N PHE A 153 3.63 1.82 6.41
CA PHE A 153 2.51 1.02 5.94
C PHE A 153 2.78 -0.47 6.12
N LEU A 154 3.98 -0.93 5.78
CA LEU A 154 4.38 -2.32 5.96
C LEU A 154 4.25 -2.73 7.43
N GLY A 155 4.75 -1.92 8.36
CA GLY A 155 4.64 -2.22 9.79
C GLY A 155 3.20 -2.26 10.32
N VAL A 156 2.28 -1.52 9.71
CA VAL A 156 0.85 -1.60 10.06
C VAL A 156 0.20 -2.86 9.47
N LEU A 157 0.51 -3.19 8.21
CA LEU A 157 -0.08 -4.32 7.50
C LEU A 157 0.42 -5.66 8.04
N GLU A 158 1.73 -5.81 8.28
CA GLU A 158 2.31 -7.01 8.91
C GLU A 158 1.84 -7.20 10.37
N GLY A 159 1.42 -6.11 11.03
CA GLY A 159 0.95 -6.11 12.42
C GLY A 159 -0.56 -6.33 12.61
N ASP A 160 -1.35 -6.47 11.54
CA ASP A 160 -2.80 -6.63 11.61
C ASP A 160 -3.35 -7.50 10.47
N GLN A 161 -3.42 -8.80 10.73
CA GLN A 161 -3.94 -9.79 9.78
C GLN A 161 -5.39 -9.49 9.35
N GLY A 162 -6.21 -8.89 10.23
CA GLY A 162 -7.60 -8.57 9.91
C GLY A 162 -7.73 -7.51 8.82
N ILE A 163 -6.75 -6.61 8.69
CA ILE A 163 -6.66 -5.68 7.56
C ILE A 163 -6.37 -6.46 6.27
N MET A 164 -5.43 -7.40 6.29
CA MET A 164 -5.05 -8.17 5.12
C MET A 164 -6.15 -9.13 4.64
N ASP A 165 -6.88 -9.74 5.56
CA ASP A 165 -8.05 -10.55 5.21
C ASP A 165 -9.10 -9.68 4.52
N SER A 166 -9.35 -8.49 5.06
CA SER A 166 -10.25 -7.53 4.42
C SER A 166 -9.76 -7.06 3.03
N VAL A 167 -8.46 -6.89 2.84
CA VAL A 167 -7.87 -6.54 1.53
C VAL A 167 -8.15 -7.65 0.51
N LYS A 168 -7.97 -8.91 0.90
CA LYS A 168 -8.25 -10.07 0.03
C LYS A 168 -9.74 -10.14 -0.31
N ASP A 169 -10.61 -9.93 0.66
CA ASP A 169 -12.06 -9.89 0.45
C ASP A 169 -12.49 -8.73 -0.45
N ASP A 170 -11.90 -7.55 -0.28
CA ASP A 170 -12.17 -6.39 -1.14
C ASP A 170 -11.76 -6.68 -2.60
N LEU A 171 -10.62 -7.34 -2.83
CA LEU A 171 -10.18 -7.75 -4.17
C LEU A 171 -11.13 -8.76 -4.82
N LYS A 172 -11.53 -9.80 -4.07
CA LYS A 172 -12.50 -10.79 -4.55
C LYS A 172 -13.84 -10.14 -4.87
N ALA A 173 -14.34 -9.30 -3.96
CA ALA A 173 -15.62 -8.62 -4.11
C ALA A 173 -15.65 -7.71 -5.34
N VAL A 174 -14.58 -6.96 -5.62
CA VAL A 174 -14.51 -6.14 -6.84
C VAL A 174 -14.46 -7.02 -8.08
N LYS A 175 -13.65 -8.08 -8.07
CA LYS A 175 -13.52 -9.00 -9.20
C LYS A 175 -14.84 -9.72 -9.54
N GLU A 176 -15.64 -10.06 -8.53
CA GLU A 176 -16.93 -10.73 -8.70
C GLU A 176 -18.06 -9.79 -9.14
N ARG A 177 -18.07 -8.54 -8.64
CA ARG A 177 -19.21 -7.63 -8.78
C ARG A 177 -19.05 -6.64 -9.92
N ASP A 178 -17.82 -6.29 -10.30
CA ASP A 178 -17.56 -5.31 -11.36
C ASP A 178 -17.23 -6.01 -12.69
N PRO A 179 -18.12 -5.93 -13.71
CA PRO A 179 -17.85 -6.52 -15.02
C PRO A 179 -16.67 -5.86 -15.76
N ALA A 180 -16.28 -4.63 -15.40
CA ALA A 180 -15.11 -3.97 -15.97
C ALA A 180 -13.79 -4.43 -15.31
N CYS A 181 -13.86 -5.14 -14.18
CA CYS A 181 -12.70 -5.67 -13.50
C CYS A 181 -12.23 -6.99 -14.14
N ILE A 182 -11.27 -6.88 -15.06
CA ILE A 182 -10.75 -8.05 -15.79
C ILE A 182 -9.95 -9.02 -14.92
N SER A 183 -9.20 -8.55 -13.92
CA SER A 183 -8.30 -9.38 -13.08
C SER A 183 -8.12 -8.77 -11.68
N HIS A 184 -7.58 -9.53 -10.72
CA HIS A 184 -7.29 -9.03 -9.37
C HIS A 184 -6.20 -7.96 -9.41
N VAL A 185 -5.16 -8.19 -10.21
CA VAL A 185 -4.09 -7.22 -10.47
C VAL A 185 -4.62 -5.94 -11.10
N HIS A 186 -5.57 -6.03 -12.03
CA HIS A 186 -6.18 -4.84 -12.63
C HIS A 186 -6.88 -3.98 -11.57
N CYS A 187 -7.67 -4.59 -10.66
CA CYS A 187 -8.24 -3.89 -9.52
C CYS A 187 -7.15 -3.27 -8.63
N PHE A 188 -6.20 -4.09 -8.19
CA PHE A 188 -5.15 -3.68 -7.27
C PHE A 188 -4.34 -2.48 -7.77
N LEU A 189 -4.01 -2.44 -9.07
CA LEU A 189 -3.18 -1.40 -9.67
C LEU A 189 -3.96 -0.14 -10.07
N ASN A 190 -5.20 -0.28 -10.54
CA ASN A 190 -5.90 0.82 -11.23
C ASN A 190 -7.07 1.41 -10.43
N PHE A 191 -7.65 0.69 -9.47
CA PHE A 191 -8.88 1.13 -8.82
C PHE A 191 -8.56 2.07 -7.66
N LYS A 192 -8.76 3.37 -7.91
CA LYS A 192 -8.56 4.41 -6.90
C LYS A 192 -9.41 4.21 -5.64
N GLY A 193 -10.65 3.76 -5.82
CA GLY A 193 -11.57 3.48 -4.71
C GLY A 193 -11.03 2.38 -3.79
N PHE A 194 -10.52 1.29 -4.37
CA PHE A 194 -9.86 0.22 -3.63
C PHE A 194 -8.67 0.76 -2.82
N LEU A 195 -7.76 1.51 -3.45
CA LEU A 195 -6.60 2.08 -2.77
C LEU A 195 -6.98 3.06 -1.66
N ALA A 196 -7.99 3.89 -1.87
CA ALA A 196 -8.50 4.81 -0.86
C ALA A 196 -9.07 4.05 0.36
N CYS A 197 -9.80 2.97 0.14
CA CYS A 197 -10.29 2.10 1.21
C CYS A 197 -9.13 1.48 2.01
N GLN A 198 -8.09 0.95 1.34
CA GLN A 198 -6.95 0.36 2.04
C GLN A 198 -6.12 1.39 2.82
N ALA A 199 -5.89 2.57 2.24
CA ALA A 199 -5.24 3.68 2.94
C ALA A 199 -6.05 4.13 4.18
N HIS A 200 -7.38 4.14 4.07
CA HIS A 200 -8.26 4.44 5.19
C HIS A 200 -8.14 3.40 6.32
N ARG A 201 -8.09 2.10 6.01
CA ARG A 201 -7.90 1.04 7.02
C ARG A 201 -6.59 1.22 7.78
N VAL A 202 -5.50 1.53 7.06
CA VAL A 202 -4.18 1.82 7.66
C VAL A 202 -4.24 3.07 8.55
N ALA A 203 -4.86 4.16 8.08
CA ALA A 203 -5.03 5.38 8.87
C ALA A 203 -5.88 5.13 10.13
N HIS A 204 -6.96 4.36 10.01
CA HIS A 204 -7.80 3.97 11.13
C HIS A 204 -7.02 3.13 12.15
N ARG A 205 -6.20 2.17 11.71
CA ARG A 205 -5.36 1.38 12.61
C ARG A 205 -4.38 2.25 13.39
N LEU A 206 -3.71 3.19 12.72
CA LEU A 206 -2.83 4.17 13.38
C LEU A 206 -3.59 5.05 14.37
N TRP A 207 -4.80 5.46 14.02
CA TRP A 207 -5.67 6.22 14.91
C TRP A 207 -6.01 5.45 16.19
N SER A 208 -6.40 4.18 16.06
CA SER A 208 -6.71 3.31 17.20
C SER A 208 -5.50 3.09 18.12
N GLN A 209 -4.27 3.17 17.59
CA GLN A 209 -3.03 3.12 18.36
C GLN A 209 -2.67 4.47 19.03
N GLY A 210 -3.51 5.51 18.90
CA GLY A 210 -3.23 6.86 19.41
C GLY A 210 -2.30 7.69 18.51
N ARG A 211 -1.82 7.15 17.38
CA ARG A 211 -0.95 7.85 16.43
C ARG A 211 -1.78 8.71 15.48
N LYS A 212 -2.40 9.76 16.02
CA LYS A 212 -3.35 10.61 15.27
C LYS A 212 -2.72 11.46 14.18
N VAL A 213 -1.51 11.97 14.38
CA VAL A 213 -0.81 12.82 13.40
C VAL A 213 -0.58 12.10 12.06
N PRO A 214 0.03 10.90 12.01
CA PRO A 214 0.18 10.19 10.74
C PRO A 214 -1.17 9.73 10.16
N ALA A 215 -2.17 9.40 10.99
CA ALA A 215 -3.51 9.07 10.51
C ALA A 215 -4.17 10.23 9.75
N PHE A 216 -4.15 11.45 10.30
CA PHE A 216 -4.65 12.64 9.62
C PHE A 216 -3.84 12.98 8.36
N MET A 217 -2.52 12.82 8.42
CA MET A 217 -1.67 13.04 7.25
C MET A 217 -2.07 12.11 6.10
N ILE A 218 -2.29 10.81 6.37
CA ILE A 218 -2.76 9.85 5.35
C ILE A 218 -4.11 10.27 4.81
N GLN A 219 -5.08 10.62 5.67
CA GLN A 219 -6.40 11.07 5.25
C GLN A 219 -6.33 12.29 4.32
N ASN A 220 -5.50 13.28 4.65
CA ASN A 220 -5.29 14.47 3.82
C ASN A 220 -4.68 14.09 2.47
N ARG A 221 -3.65 13.24 2.45
CA ARG A 221 -3.02 12.78 1.22
C ARG A 221 -3.99 12.02 0.33
N VAL A 222 -4.79 11.10 0.88
CA VAL A 222 -5.81 10.34 0.13
C VAL A 222 -6.83 11.30 -0.50
N SER A 223 -7.22 12.35 0.22
CA SER A 223 -8.16 13.36 -0.30
C SER A 223 -7.56 14.21 -1.43
N GLU A 224 -6.25 14.43 -1.42
CA GLU A 224 -5.55 15.22 -2.45
C GLU A 224 -5.27 14.41 -3.72
N VAL A 225 -4.94 13.11 -3.59
CA VAL A 225 -4.59 12.23 -4.73
C VAL A 225 -5.76 11.41 -5.27
N GLY A 226 -6.96 11.55 -4.67
CA GLY A 226 -8.22 10.91 -5.05
C GLY A 226 -8.67 11.27 -6.46
#